data_AF-A0A6P8SF71-F1
#
_entry.id   AF-A0A6P8SF71-F1
#
_cell.length_a   1.000
_cell.length_b   1.000
_cell.length_c   1.000
_cell.angle_alpha   90.00
_cell.angle_beta   90.00
_cell.angle_gamma   90.00
#
_symmetry.space_group_name_H-M   'P 1'
#
loop_
_entity.id
_entity.type
_entity.pdbx_description
1 polymer ?
#
loop_
_entity_poly.entity_id
_entity_poly.type
_entity_poly.pdbx_seq_one_letter_code
_entity_poly.pdbx_strand_id
1 'polypeptide(L)'
;MAVNLWLLALLGLSIPGAPGENVTFSGLFSCDRKFVTALEHLLDEMLPSDIPERAAVFTYQLKGLLDIYPTYFKKTYHRILDVRSVMALKSMLTSKLQDIKKETWKGVNIFQLHMLNLRKFLKARIRIAIEKFINLACSEDCTVIEGPVLDGWSCLRIRGHCFDGAVCGEEDSLEAEKREVYLYLFFVCESVVLASVLLLCYFCVCHKKRMQDIVEYRH
;
A
#
# COMPACT_ATOMS: atom_id res chain seq x y z
N MET A 1 12.50 -20.64 -42.22
CA MET A 1 12.60 -19.29 -41.62
C MET A 1 11.57 -19.21 -40.50
N ALA A 2 11.99 -19.54 -39.28
CA ALA A 2 11.10 -19.61 -38.13
C ALA A 2 10.79 -18.17 -37.67
N VAL A 3 9.57 -17.72 -37.96
CA VAL A 3 9.04 -16.45 -37.44
C VAL A 3 8.86 -16.63 -35.94
N ASN A 4 9.62 -15.85 -35.19
CA ASN A 4 9.81 -15.99 -33.76
C ASN A 4 8.47 -15.74 -33.03
N LEU A 5 7.92 -16.77 -32.38
CA LEU A 5 6.66 -16.73 -31.62
C LEU A 5 6.66 -15.67 -30.51
N TRP A 6 7.85 -15.19 -30.13
CA TRP A 6 8.09 -14.09 -29.19
C TRP A 6 7.74 -12.70 -29.73
N LEU A 7 7.74 -12.49 -31.05
CA LEU A 7 7.34 -11.19 -31.66
C LEU A 7 5.83 -10.97 -31.61
N LEU A 8 5.03 -12.04 -31.67
CA LEU A 8 3.58 -11.96 -31.49
C LEU A 8 3.18 -11.71 -30.03
N ALA A 9 3.97 -12.18 -29.06
CA ALA A 9 3.74 -11.90 -27.65
C ALA A 9 4.00 -10.43 -27.26
N LEU A 10 4.90 -9.74 -27.99
CA LEU A 10 5.21 -8.32 -27.75
C LEU A 10 4.27 -7.35 -28.50
N LEU A 11 3.56 -7.82 -29.51
CA LEU A 11 2.53 -7.04 -30.23
C LEU A 11 1.14 -7.04 -29.53
N GLY A 12 0.97 -7.81 -28.45
CA GLY A 12 -0.27 -7.85 -27.66
C GLY A 12 -0.43 -6.72 -26.63
N LEU A 13 0.57 -5.83 -26.48
CA LEU A 13 0.60 -4.78 -25.46
C LEU A 13 0.08 -3.41 -25.92
N SER A 14 -0.70 -3.34 -27.01
CA SER A 14 -1.26 -2.07 -27.49
C SER A 14 -2.61 -2.25 -28.17
N ILE A 15 -3.67 -2.41 -27.39
CA ILE A 15 -5.04 -2.07 -27.83
C ILE A 15 -5.64 -1.10 -26.82
N PRO A 16 -5.67 0.22 -27.12
CA PRO A 16 -6.50 1.16 -26.41
C PRO A 16 -7.92 1.11 -27.00
N GLY A 17 -8.92 0.84 -26.15
CA GLY A 17 -10.32 1.05 -26.49
C GLY A 17 -11.21 -0.18 -26.39
N ALA A 18 -11.74 -0.42 -25.19
CA ALA A 18 -13.05 -1.05 -25.03
C ALA A 18 -13.84 -0.21 -23.99
N PRO A 19 -15.00 0.37 -24.36
CA PRO A 19 -15.89 1.00 -23.41
C PRO A 19 -16.68 -0.10 -22.71
N GLY A 20 -16.41 -0.34 -21.42
CA GLY A 20 -17.20 -1.25 -20.61
C GLY A 20 -16.42 -2.23 -19.74
N GLU A 21 -15.23 -1.89 -19.26
CA GLU A 21 -14.63 -2.61 -18.14
C GLU A 21 -15.17 -2.00 -16.85
N ASN A 22 -16.02 -2.75 -16.13
CA ASN A 22 -16.49 -2.37 -14.81
C ASN A 22 -15.27 -2.25 -13.89
N VAL A 23 -14.72 -1.04 -13.76
CA VAL A 23 -13.60 -0.78 -12.87
C VAL A 23 -14.08 -1.04 -11.45
N THR A 24 -13.68 -2.18 -10.89
CA THR A 24 -13.92 -2.51 -9.49
C THR A 24 -13.01 -1.65 -8.63
N PHE A 25 -13.45 -0.42 -8.37
CA PHE A 25 -12.79 0.44 -7.41
C PHE A 25 -13.10 -0.08 -6.00
N SER A 26 -12.13 -0.74 -5.36
CA SER A 26 -12.19 -0.99 -3.91
C SER A 26 -11.56 0.21 -3.19
N GLY A 27 -12.15 0.68 -2.11
CA GLY A 27 -11.59 1.80 -1.36
C GLY A 27 -12.62 2.75 -0.76
N LEU A 28 -12.15 3.52 0.22
CA LEU A 28 -12.96 4.38 1.07
C LEU A 28 -13.90 5.34 0.30
N PHE A 29 -13.42 5.92 -0.81
CA PHE A 29 -14.22 6.86 -1.63
C PHE A 29 -15.16 6.14 -2.58
N SER A 30 -14.75 4.99 -3.08
CA SER A 30 -15.49 4.16 -4.04
C SER A 30 -16.77 3.57 -3.45
N CYS A 31 -16.85 3.45 -2.13
CA CYS A 31 -18.04 3.00 -1.41
C CYS A 31 -19.25 3.94 -1.51
N ASP A 32 -19.09 5.15 -2.06
CA ASP A 32 -20.17 6.11 -2.22
C ASP A 32 -20.29 6.55 -3.67
N ARG A 33 -21.19 5.89 -4.41
CA ARG A 33 -21.41 6.14 -5.83
C ARG A 33 -21.80 7.60 -6.11
N LYS A 34 -22.57 8.26 -5.22
CA LYS A 34 -22.95 9.67 -5.42
C LYS A 34 -21.72 10.57 -5.35
N PHE A 35 -20.82 10.28 -4.41
CA PHE A 35 -19.55 10.98 -4.31
C PHE A 35 -18.66 10.75 -5.54
N VAL A 36 -18.56 9.50 -6.03
CA VAL A 36 -17.79 9.19 -7.25
C VAL A 36 -18.33 9.95 -8.46
N THR A 37 -19.65 9.96 -8.67
CA THR A 37 -20.25 10.72 -9.78
C THR A 37 -20.04 12.23 -9.65
N ALA A 38 -20.11 12.78 -8.44
CA ALA A 38 -19.80 14.19 -8.22
C ALA A 38 -18.31 14.50 -8.50
N LEU A 39 -17.42 13.57 -8.16
CA LEU A 39 -15.99 13.68 -8.42
C LEU A 39 -15.69 13.62 -9.93
N GLU A 40 -16.34 12.70 -10.66
CA GLU A 40 -16.28 12.60 -12.12
C GLU A 40 -16.67 13.92 -12.77
N HIS A 41 -17.82 14.49 -12.40
CA HIS A 41 -18.28 15.76 -12.94
C HIS A 41 -17.30 16.90 -12.65
N LEU A 42 -16.80 16.99 -11.41
CA LEU A 42 -15.85 18.04 -11.01
C LEU A 42 -14.53 17.93 -11.78
N LEU A 43 -14.01 16.72 -11.97
CA LEU A 43 -12.81 16.48 -12.77
C LEU A 43 -13.03 16.83 -14.25
N ASP A 44 -14.18 16.47 -14.81
CA ASP A 44 -14.51 16.73 -16.21
C ASP A 44 -14.54 18.25 -16.48
N GLU A 45 -15.17 19.03 -15.60
CA GLU A 45 -15.21 20.50 -15.69
C GLU A 45 -13.82 21.16 -15.57
N MET A 46 -12.86 20.53 -14.90
CA MET A 46 -11.51 21.09 -14.75
C MET A 46 -10.59 20.83 -15.96
N LEU A 47 -10.92 19.86 -16.81
CA LEU A 47 -10.12 19.52 -17.98
C LEU A 47 -10.63 20.28 -19.23
N PRO A 48 -9.80 21.18 -19.80
CA PRO A 48 -10.07 21.80 -21.10
C PRO A 48 -10.44 20.78 -22.18
N SER A 49 -11.34 21.17 -23.07
CA SER A 49 -11.85 20.31 -24.16
C SER A 49 -10.83 20.04 -25.27
N ASP A 50 -9.80 20.87 -25.38
CA ASP A 50 -8.79 20.89 -26.43
C ASP A 50 -7.53 20.05 -26.11
N ILE A 51 -7.51 19.36 -24.97
CA ILE A 51 -6.38 18.52 -24.57
C ILE A 51 -6.29 17.23 -25.40
N PRO A 52 -5.11 16.88 -25.96
CA PRO A 52 -4.90 15.58 -26.58
C PRO A 52 -5.08 14.46 -25.55
N GLU A 53 -5.78 13.38 -25.94
CA GLU A 53 -6.06 12.23 -25.07
C GLU A 53 -6.79 12.58 -23.76
N ARG A 54 -7.65 13.62 -23.77
CA ARG A 54 -8.43 14.07 -22.61
C ARG A 54 -9.09 12.93 -21.82
N ALA A 55 -9.67 11.95 -22.50
CA ALA A 55 -10.30 10.79 -21.86
C ALA A 55 -9.30 9.93 -21.07
N ALA A 56 -8.08 9.75 -21.58
CA ALA A 56 -7.03 9.01 -20.89
C ALA A 56 -6.53 9.78 -19.66
N VAL A 57 -6.32 11.10 -19.79
CA VAL A 57 -5.94 11.97 -18.68
C VAL A 57 -7.01 11.95 -17.58
N PHE A 58 -8.29 12.13 -17.95
CA PHE A 58 -9.41 12.07 -17.02
C PHE A 58 -9.42 10.73 -16.26
N THR A 59 -9.38 9.61 -16.99
CA THR A 59 -9.43 8.26 -16.41
C THR A 59 -8.26 8.03 -15.46
N TYR A 60 -7.05 8.42 -15.86
CA TYR A 60 -5.86 8.33 -15.02
C TYR A 60 -5.98 9.17 -13.74
N GLN A 61 -6.57 10.37 -13.85
CA GLN A 61 -6.74 11.26 -12.71
C GLN A 61 -7.75 10.74 -11.71
N LEU A 62 -8.95 10.36 -12.19
CA LEU A 62 -10.02 9.77 -11.40
C LEU A 62 -9.53 8.50 -10.70
N LYS A 63 -8.94 7.57 -11.47
CA LYS A 63 -8.42 6.31 -10.92
C LYS A 63 -7.41 6.56 -9.82
N GLY A 64 -6.43 7.43 -10.03
CA GLY A 64 -5.43 7.67 -8.99
C GLY A 64 -5.92 8.50 -7.79
N LEU A 65 -7.14 9.05 -7.79
CA LEU A 65 -7.78 9.57 -6.58
C LEU A 65 -8.54 8.47 -5.83
N LEU A 66 -9.29 7.63 -6.55
CA LEU A 66 -10.06 6.53 -5.97
C LEU A 66 -9.15 5.41 -5.42
N ASP A 67 -8.07 5.11 -6.14
CA ASP A 67 -7.15 4.01 -5.83
C ASP A 67 -6.11 4.35 -4.75
N ILE A 68 -6.11 5.57 -4.19
CA ILE A 68 -5.17 5.94 -3.11
C ILE A 68 -5.29 4.94 -1.95
N TYR A 69 -6.52 4.61 -1.59
CA TYR A 69 -6.80 3.71 -0.49
C TYR A 69 -6.30 2.28 -0.75
N PRO A 70 -6.79 1.55 -1.77
CA PRO A 70 -6.34 0.17 -2.03
C PRO A 70 -4.85 0.07 -2.39
N THR A 71 -4.26 1.12 -2.97
CA THR A 71 -2.84 1.12 -3.35
C THR A 71 -1.92 1.25 -2.15
N TYR A 72 -2.21 2.17 -1.23
CA TYR A 72 -1.27 2.54 -0.16
C TYR A 72 -1.63 1.97 1.21
N PHE A 73 -2.88 1.52 1.41
CA PHE A 73 -3.41 1.12 2.71
C PHE A 73 -3.87 -0.34 2.69
N LYS A 74 -2.90 -1.25 2.55
CA LYS A 74 -3.13 -2.70 2.37
C LYS A 74 -3.18 -3.52 3.64
N LYS A 75 -2.68 -2.98 4.76
CA LYS A 75 -2.67 -3.69 6.04
C LYS A 75 -4.06 -3.70 6.66
N THR A 76 -4.38 -4.77 7.40
CA THR A 76 -5.70 -5.01 8.01
C THR A 76 -6.14 -3.87 8.92
N TYR A 77 -5.23 -3.28 9.70
CA TYR A 77 -5.56 -2.15 10.56
C TYR A 77 -5.88 -0.85 9.82
N HIS A 78 -5.58 -0.75 8.52
CA HIS A 78 -6.01 0.40 7.72
C HIS A 78 -7.42 0.25 7.17
N ARG A 79 -8.04 -0.94 7.27
CA ARG A 79 -9.27 -1.36 6.58
C ARG A 79 -10.51 -0.58 6.99
N ILE A 80 -10.55 -0.09 8.22
CA ILE A 80 -11.75 0.53 8.78
C ILE A 80 -11.52 1.98 9.13
N LEU A 81 -12.57 2.79 9.01
CA LEU A 81 -12.57 4.18 9.44
C LEU A 81 -14.00 4.62 9.79
N ASP A 82 -14.16 5.48 10.79
CA ASP A 82 -15.48 6.00 11.12
C ASP A 82 -16.07 6.83 9.96
N VAL A 83 -17.40 6.75 9.80
CA VAL A 83 -18.08 7.41 8.67
C VAL A 83 -17.91 8.93 8.71
N ARG A 84 -17.75 9.55 9.89
CA ARG A 84 -17.56 11.01 9.98
C ARG A 84 -16.21 11.42 9.40
N SER A 85 -15.13 10.70 9.72
CA SER A 85 -13.81 10.90 9.14
C SER A 85 -13.82 10.67 7.62
N VAL A 86 -14.55 9.66 7.13
CA VAL A 86 -14.75 9.46 5.68
C VAL A 86 -15.42 10.67 5.03
N MET A 87 -16.49 11.20 5.63
CA MET A 87 -17.18 12.38 5.13
C MET A 87 -16.29 13.63 5.16
N ALA A 88 -15.48 13.80 6.21
CA ALA A 88 -14.52 14.89 6.31
C ALA A 88 -13.45 14.81 5.20
N LEU A 89 -12.93 13.61 4.91
CA LEU A 89 -11.99 13.38 3.81
C LEU A 89 -12.61 13.68 2.44
N LYS A 90 -13.86 13.25 2.22
CA LYS A 90 -14.62 13.57 0.99
C LYS A 90 -14.79 15.07 0.81
N SER A 91 -15.26 15.76 1.85
CA SER A 91 -15.45 17.21 1.84
C SER A 91 -14.14 17.95 1.56
N MET A 92 -13.05 17.53 2.22
CA MET A 92 -11.71 18.09 2.01
C MET A 92 -11.22 17.89 0.57
N LEU A 93 -11.39 16.69 0.00
CA LEU A 93 -11.02 16.40 -1.39
C LEU A 93 -11.80 17.29 -2.35
N THR A 94 -13.12 17.37 -2.19
CA THR A 94 -13.97 18.24 -3.02
C THR A 94 -13.55 19.70 -2.92
N SER A 95 -13.31 20.21 -1.70
CA SER A 95 -12.84 21.58 -1.49
C SER A 95 -11.50 21.83 -2.17
N LYS A 96 -10.54 20.90 -2.07
CA LYS A 96 -9.22 21.06 -2.70
C LYS A 96 -9.29 21.02 -4.21
N LEU A 97 -10.16 20.19 -4.78
CA LEU A 97 -10.38 20.18 -6.22
C LEU A 97 -11.09 21.45 -6.70
N GLN A 98 -12.00 22.02 -5.90
CA GLN A 98 -12.59 23.32 -6.21
C GLN A 98 -11.58 24.46 -6.11
N ASP A 99 -10.64 24.40 -5.16
CA ASP A 99 -9.54 25.36 -5.07
C ASP A 99 -8.64 25.26 -6.29
N ILE A 100 -8.26 24.04 -6.68
CA ILE A 100 -7.55 23.78 -7.93
C ILE A 100 -8.38 24.38 -9.05
N LYS A 101 -9.66 24.02 -9.25
CA LYS A 101 -10.54 24.54 -10.32
C LYS A 101 -10.51 26.08 -10.52
N LYS A 102 -10.22 26.88 -9.49
CA LYS A 102 -10.17 28.35 -9.58
C LYS A 102 -8.85 28.90 -10.13
N GLU A 103 -7.75 28.16 -10.01
CA GLU A 103 -6.46 28.60 -10.55
C GLU A 103 -6.49 28.57 -12.10
N THR A 104 -5.51 29.21 -12.74
CA THR A 104 -5.39 29.14 -14.20
C THR A 104 -4.14 28.33 -14.54
N TRP A 105 -4.27 27.03 -14.82
CA TRP A 105 -3.14 26.22 -15.25
C TRP A 105 -2.90 26.34 -16.76
N LYS A 106 -1.71 26.81 -17.12
CA LYS A 106 -1.22 26.83 -18.50
C LYS A 106 -0.70 25.44 -18.88
N GLY A 107 -1.63 24.53 -19.18
CA GLY A 107 -1.34 23.23 -19.78
C GLY A 107 -1.40 22.03 -18.83
N VAL A 108 -1.40 20.84 -19.44
CA VAL A 108 -1.65 19.53 -18.78
C VAL A 108 -0.62 19.21 -17.69
N ASN A 109 0.65 19.57 -17.89
CA ASN A 109 1.73 19.24 -16.96
C ASN A 109 1.55 19.94 -15.60
N ILE A 110 1.10 21.20 -15.60
CA ILE A 110 0.83 21.95 -14.37
C ILE A 110 -0.32 21.27 -13.62
N PHE A 111 -1.43 21.01 -14.31
CA PHE A 111 -2.56 20.30 -13.74
C PHE A 111 -2.16 18.94 -13.12
N GLN A 112 -1.36 18.15 -13.83
CA GLN A 112 -0.85 16.88 -13.32
C GLN A 112 -0.01 17.06 -12.04
N LEU A 113 0.81 18.11 -11.94
CA LEU A 113 1.57 18.41 -10.73
C LEU A 113 0.65 18.73 -9.54
N HIS A 114 -0.40 19.54 -9.74
CA HIS A 114 -1.39 19.82 -8.70
C HIS A 114 -2.11 18.54 -8.26
N MET A 115 -2.50 17.68 -9.20
CA MET A 115 -3.13 16.41 -8.90
C MET A 115 -2.19 15.45 -8.14
N LEU A 116 -0.91 15.40 -8.49
CA LEU A 116 0.09 14.62 -7.76
C LEU A 116 0.26 15.12 -6.32
N ASN A 117 0.31 16.44 -6.13
CA ASN A 117 0.39 17.05 -4.80
C ASN A 117 -0.87 16.78 -3.98
N LEU A 118 -2.04 16.86 -4.60
CA LEU A 118 -3.32 16.50 -3.98
C LEU A 118 -3.33 15.05 -3.53
N ARG A 119 -2.87 14.10 -4.36
CA ARG A 119 -2.76 12.68 -3.97
C ARG A 119 -1.84 12.47 -2.78
N LYS A 120 -0.66 13.13 -2.76
CA LYS A 120 0.28 13.08 -1.62
C LYS A 120 -0.35 13.63 -0.35
N PHE A 121 -1.01 14.78 -0.45
CA PHE A 121 -1.72 15.41 0.65
C PHE A 121 -2.84 14.52 1.19
N LEU A 122 -3.65 13.96 0.31
CA LEU A 122 -4.76 13.08 0.67
C LEU A 122 -4.27 11.80 1.34
N LYS A 123 -3.18 11.19 0.84
CA LYS A 123 -2.51 10.06 1.49
C LYS A 123 -2.09 10.40 2.91
N ALA A 124 -1.48 11.56 3.14
CA ALA A 124 -1.10 11.98 4.49
C ALA A 124 -2.32 12.16 5.40
N ARG A 125 -3.40 12.76 4.89
CA ARG A 125 -4.64 12.99 5.65
C ARG A 125 -5.40 11.70 5.98
N ILE A 126 -5.46 10.75 5.05
CA ILE A 126 -6.03 9.42 5.30
C ILE A 126 -5.25 8.72 6.40
N ARG A 127 -3.91 8.74 6.34
CA ARG A 127 -3.05 8.14 7.38
C ARG A 127 -3.35 8.72 8.76
N ILE A 128 -3.38 10.04 8.88
CA ILE A 128 -3.70 10.72 10.15
C ILE A 128 -5.10 10.34 10.65
N ALA A 129 -6.08 10.25 9.76
CA ALA A 129 -7.44 9.86 10.14
C ALA A 129 -7.49 8.42 10.67
N ILE A 130 -6.78 7.49 10.03
CA ILE A 130 -6.67 6.10 10.47
C ILE A 130 -5.95 6.01 11.81
N GLU A 131 -4.80 6.67 11.97
CA GLU A 131 -4.04 6.66 13.23
C GLU A 131 -4.88 7.21 14.38
N LYS A 132 -5.59 8.32 14.15
CA LYS A 132 -6.53 8.88 15.14
C LYS A 132 -7.65 7.90 15.48
N PHE A 133 -8.21 7.23 14.48
CA PHE A 133 -9.27 6.25 14.69
C PHE A 133 -8.76 5.07 15.52
N ILE A 134 -7.63 4.47 15.16
CA ILE A 134 -7.03 3.33 15.88
C ILE A 134 -6.73 3.72 17.33
N ASN A 135 -6.12 4.88 17.56
CA ASN A 135 -5.78 5.35 18.90
C ASN A 135 -7.01 5.50 19.82
N LEU A 136 -8.22 5.66 19.26
CA LEU A 136 -9.47 5.78 20.02
C LEU A 136 -10.19 4.43 20.11
N ALA A 137 -10.29 3.69 19.01
CA ALA A 137 -11.06 2.45 18.91
C ALA A 137 -10.36 1.24 19.53
N CYS A 138 -9.03 1.29 19.61
CA CYS A 138 -8.15 0.21 20.05
C CYS A 138 -7.43 0.53 21.37
N SER A 139 -7.77 1.64 22.03
CA SER A 139 -7.24 1.93 23.36
C SER A 139 -7.82 0.95 24.38
N GLU A 140 -7.09 0.63 25.45
CA GLU A 140 -7.58 -0.23 26.54
C GLU A 140 -8.95 0.22 27.09
N ASP A 141 -9.12 1.53 27.27
CA ASP A 141 -10.38 2.12 27.77
C ASP A 141 -11.46 2.27 26.69
N CYS A 142 -11.17 1.88 25.44
CA CYS A 142 -11.96 2.13 24.23
C CYS A 142 -12.83 3.40 24.31
N THR A 143 -12.24 4.54 23.94
CA THR A 143 -13.04 5.78 23.91
C THR A 143 -14.10 5.65 22.81
N VAL A 144 -15.38 5.59 23.21
CA VAL A 144 -16.50 5.35 22.31
C VAL A 144 -16.44 6.30 21.11
N ILE A 145 -16.20 5.73 19.93
CA ILE A 145 -16.26 6.48 18.68
C ILE A 145 -17.73 6.70 18.33
N GLU A 146 -18.12 7.97 18.23
CA GLU A 146 -19.48 8.32 17.88
C GLU A 146 -19.80 7.98 16.41
N GLY A 147 -20.70 7.02 16.21
CA GLY A 147 -21.31 6.72 14.92
C GLY A 147 -20.84 5.40 14.28
N PRO A 148 -21.36 5.07 13.08
CA PRO A 148 -21.02 3.84 12.39
C PRO A 148 -19.61 3.89 11.81
N VAL A 149 -19.01 2.71 11.68
CA VAL A 149 -17.70 2.52 11.05
C VAL A 149 -17.89 1.98 9.64
N LEU A 150 -17.04 2.40 8.70
CA LEU A 150 -17.03 1.92 7.32
C LEU A 150 -15.81 1.02 7.11
N ASP A 151 -16.05 -0.16 6.55
CA ASP A 151 -15.00 -0.99 5.97
C ASP A 151 -14.72 -0.52 4.54
N GLY A 152 -13.53 0.01 4.31
CA GLY A 152 -13.12 0.54 3.02
C GLY A 152 -12.86 -0.52 1.95
N TRP A 153 -12.78 -1.81 2.32
CA TRP A 153 -12.58 -2.91 1.36
C TRP A 153 -13.90 -3.52 0.89
N SER A 154 -14.82 -3.75 1.84
CA SER A 154 -16.13 -4.36 1.56
C SER A 154 -17.26 -3.35 1.38
N CYS A 155 -17.03 -2.07 1.69
CA CYS A 155 -18.03 -1.01 1.74
C CYS A 155 -19.19 -1.28 2.71
N LEU A 156 -18.99 -2.19 3.67
CA LEU A 156 -19.97 -2.50 4.69
C LEU A 156 -19.88 -1.51 5.85
N ARG A 157 -21.05 -1.14 6.38
CA ARG A 157 -21.16 -0.36 7.61
C ARG A 157 -21.21 -1.29 8.81
N ILE A 158 -20.23 -1.16 9.70
CA ILE A 158 -20.10 -1.94 10.93
C ILE A 158 -20.69 -1.12 12.08
N ARG A 159 -21.49 -1.77 12.93
CA ARG A 159 -22.10 -1.18 14.15
C ARG A 159 -21.26 -1.49 15.39
N GLY A 160 -19.94 -1.34 15.28
CA GLY A 160 -18.98 -1.56 16.37
C GLY A 160 -18.28 -0.26 16.71
N HIS A 161 -17.95 -0.08 17.99
CA HIS A 161 -17.27 1.11 18.50
C HIS A 161 -15.85 0.81 18.99
N CYS A 162 -15.64 -0.42 19.48
CA CYS A 162 -14.36 -0.92 19.97
C CYS A 162 -13.91 -2.07 19.08
N PHE A 163 -12.62 -2.12 18.80
CA PHE A 163 -12.01 -3.16 17.99
C PHE A 163 -10.77 -3.70 18.69
N ASP A 164 -10.40 -4.93 18.37
CA ASP A 164 -9.23 -5.65 18.87
C ASP A 164 -8.58 -6.45 17.72
N GLY A 165 -7.45 -7.11 18.02
CA GLY A 165 -6.78 -8.01 17.08
C GLY A 165 -6.21 -7.30 15.83
N ALA A 166 -6.36 -7.95 14.68
CA ALA A 166 -5.79 -7.52 13.40
C ALA A 166 -6.22 -6.12 12.94
N VAL A 167 -7.38 -5.64 13.41
CA VAL A 167 -7.88 -4.29 13.13
C VAL A 167 -7.10 -3.22 13.91
N CYS A 168 -6.58 -3.57 15.07
CA CYS A 168 -5.75 -2.72 15.91
C CYS A 168 -4.25 -2.86 15.64
N GLY A 169 -3.90 -3.70 14.66
CA GLY A 169 -2.52 -3.95 14.30
C GLY A 169 -1.81 -4.91 15.27
N GLU A 170 -2.57 -5.59 16.14
CA GLU A 170 -2.05 -6.76 16.83
C GLU A 170 -1.73 -7.81 15.77
N GLU A 171 -0.49 -8.30 15.76
CA GLU A 171 -0.12 -9.42 14.89
C GLU A 171 -0.99 -10.62 15.28
N ASP A 172 -1.55 -11.32 14.29
CA ASP A 172 -2.24 -12.58 14.56
C ASP A 172 -1.27 -13.46 15.36
N SER A 173 -1.70 -13.97 16.52
CA SER A 173 -0.83 -14.71 17.43
C SER A 173 -0.07 -15.86 16.73
N LEU A 174 -0.69 -16.44 15.71
CA LEU A 174 -0.13 -17.48 14.86
C LEU A 174 0.96 -16.97 13.89
N GLU A 175 0.87 -15.72 13.40
CA GLU A 175 1.95 -15.10 12.62
C GLU A 175 3.14 -14.71 13.50
N ALA A 176 2.88 -14.19 14.70
CA ALA A 176 3.92 -13.89 15.68
C ALA A 176 4.68 -15.17 16.08
N GLU A 177 3.97 -16.26 16.40
CA GLU A 177 4.57 -17.55 16.73
C GLU A 177 5.40 -18.12 15.56
N LYS A 178 4.87 -18.08 14.33
CA LYS A 178 5.62 -18.50 13.13
C LYS A 178 6.91 -17.71 12.95
N ARG A 179 6.87 -16.40 13.18
CA ARG A 179 8.04 -15.52 13.07
C ARG A 179 9.09 -15.87 14.11
N GLU A 180 8.68 -16.11 15.35
CA GLU A 180 9.57 -16.55 16.43
C GLU A 180 10.22 -17.91 16.10
N VAL A 181 9.44 -18.88 15.62
CA VAL A 181 9.96 -20.19 15.18
C VAL A 181 10.98 -20.04 14.05
N TYR A 182 10.71 -19.17 13.07
CA TYR A 182 11.63 -18.91 11.97
C TYR A 182 12.93 -18.26 12.43
N LEU A 183 12.85 -17.25 13.32
CA LEU A 183 14.01 -16.61 13.93
C LEU A 183 14.84 -17.61 14.74
N TYR A 184 14.19 -18.47 15.52
CA TYR A 184 14.86 -19.53 16.27
C TYR A 184 15.62 -20.49 15.34
N LEU A 185 14.97 -21.00 14.28
CA LEU A 185 15.61 -21.86 13.28
C LEU A 185 16.81 -21.18 12.61
N PHE A 186 16.68 -19.90 12.28
CA PHE A 186 17.76 -19.10 11.71
C PHE A 186 18.98 -19.04 12.65
N PHE A 187 18.77 -18.71 13.92
CA PHE A 187 19.86 -18.65 14.91
C PHE A 187 20.51 -20.02 15.14
N VAL A 188 19.72 -21.10 15.21
CA VAL A 188 20.26 -22.46 15.35
C VAL A 188 21.13 -22.82 14.15
N CYS A 189 20.64 -22.61 12.93
CA CYS A 189 21.41 -22.88 11.71
C CYS A 189 22.71 -22.08 11.66
N GLU A 190 22.66 -20.77 11.92
CA GLU A 190 23.85 -19.91 11.97
C GLU A 190 24.84 -20.40 13.03
N SER A 191 24.37 -20.76 14.23
CA SER A 191 25.23 -21.26 15.30
C SER A 191 25.95 -22.57 14.93
N VAL A 192 25.26 -23.49 14.25
CA VAL A 192 25.82 -24.77 13.80
C VAL A 192 26.86 -24.56 12.71
N VAL A 193 26.58 -23.67 11.75
CA VAL A 193 27.53 -23.31 10.69
C VAL A 193 28.78 -22.68 11.29
N LEU A 194 28.62 -21.70 12.18
CA LEU A 194 29.74 -21.03 12.85
C LEU A 194 30.58 -22.02 13.69
N ALA A 195 29.93 -22.88 14.48
CA ALA A 195 30.62 -23.90 15.26
C ALA A 195 31.39 -24.87 14.37
N SER A 196 30.79 -25.30 13.25
CA SER A 196 31.44 -26.19 12.27
C SER A 196 32.67 -25.54 11.65
N VAL A 197 32.59 -24.27 11.26
CA VAL A 197 33.72 -23.51 10.73
C VAL A 197 34.83 -23.37 11.77
N LEU A 198 34.48 -23.03 13.02
CA LEU A 198 35.45 -22.92 14.12
C LEU A 198 36.16 -24.25 14.41
N LEU A 199 35.43 -25.37 14.42
CA LEU A 199 36.00 -26.70 14.62
C LEU A 199 36.94 -27.09 13.49
N LEU A 200 36.57 -26.83 12.23
CA LEU A 200 37.43 -27.06 11.08
C LEU A 200 38.71 -26.22 11.15
N CYS A 201 38.59 -24.94 11.48
CA CYS A 201 39.74 -24.06 11.69
C CYS A 201 40.66 -24.58 12.81
N TYR A 202 40.09 -24.99 13.94
CA TYR A 202 40.84 -25.56 15.06
C TYR A 202 41.59 -26.83 14.64
N PHE A 203 40.91 -27.76 13.97
CA PHE A 203 41.51 -29.00 13.49
C PHE A 203 42.64 -28.73 12.50
N CYS A 204 42.44 -27.83 11.54
CA CYS A 204 43.47 -27.42 10.58
C CYS A 204 44.72 -26.84 11.26
N VAL A 205 44.55 -25.98 12.27
CA VAL A 205 45.66 -25.39 13.02
C VAL A 205 46.41 -26.45 13.83
N CYS A 206 45.68 -27.31 14.56
CA CYS A 206 46.28 -28.41 15.33
C CYS A 206 47.03 -29.39 14.43
N HIS A 207 46.43 -29.77 13.29
CA HIS A 207 47.08 -30.64 12.32
C HIS A 207 48.34 -30.01 11.73
N LYS A 208 48.30 -28.71 11.37
CA LYS A 208 49.46 -27.97 10.87
C LYS A 208 50.59 -27.95 11.91
N LYS A 209 50.29 -27.65 13.18
CA LYS A 209 51.30 -27.69 14.26
C LYS A 209 51.93 -29.08 14.38
N ARG A 210 51.10 -30.13 14.44
CA ARG A 210 51.58 -31.51 14.56
C ARG A 210 52.47 -31.93 13.39
N MET A 211 52.15 -31.48 12.17
CA MET A 211 53.00 -31.73 10.99
C MET A 211 54.33 -30.97 11.06
N GLN A 212 54.36 -29.74 11.59
CA GLN A 212 55.59 -28.99 11.80
C GLN A 212 56.51 -29.68 12.82
N ASP A 213 55.96 -30.14 13.95
CA ASP A 213 56.72 -30.86 14.98
C ASP A 213 57.35 -32.16 14.44
N ILE A 214 56.64 -32.88 13.57
CA ILE A 214 57.14 -34.12 12.94
C ILE A 214 58.25 -33.83 11.92
N VAL A 215 58.20 -32.69 11.22
CA VAL A 215 59.24 -32.29 10.25
C VAL A 215 60.50 -31.83 10.97
N GLU A 216 60.38 -31.15 12.12
CA GLU A 216 61.51 -30.70 12.94
C GLU A 216 62.27 -31.88 13.56
N TYR A 217 61.59 -32.97 13.97
CA TYR A 217 62.22 -34.20 14.47
C TYR A 217 62.95 -35.05 13.41
N ARG A 218 62.80 -34.73 12.12
CA ARG A 218 63.44 -35.47 11.01
C ARG A 218 64.74 -34.83 10.53
N HIS A 219 65.11 -33.66 11.06
CA HIS A 219 66.38 -32.98 10.84
C HIS A 219 67.32 -33.18 12.03
#